data_AF-A0A970PKC3-F1
#
_entry.id   AF-A0A970PKC3-F1
#
_cell.length_a   1.000
_cell.length_b   1.000
_cell.length_c   1.000
_cell.angle_alpha   90.00
_cell.angle_beta   90.00
_cell.angle_gamma   90.00
#
_symmetry.space_group_name_H-M   'P 1'
#
loop_
_entity.id
_entity.type
_entity.pdbx_description
1 polymer ?
#
loop_
_entity_poly.entity_id
_entity_poly.type
_entity_poly.pdbx_seq_one_letter_code
_entity_poly.pdbx_strand_id
1 'polypeptide(L)'
;HYYDASTAEGKDLLLAKLVQAQAIDDLWDLVTDGDCEACGIGTILTLLYVAAQTPGARMQTLEYTHSGMVSGHNDQVVGYLAAKLWR
;
A
#
# COMPACT_ATOMS: atom_id res chain seq x y z
N HIS A 1 1.09 14.64 5.48
CA HIS A 1 1.78 14.58 6.78
C HIS A 1 2.89 13.54 6.65
N TYR A 2 3.95 13.65 7.44
CA TYR A 2 4.98 12.62 7.47
C TYR A 2 5.01 12.04 8.88
N TYR A 3 5.13 10.72 8.95
CA TYR A 3 5.20 9.98 10.19
C TYR A 3 6.64 9.52 10.44
N ASP A 4 6.93 9.20 11.70
CA ASP A 4 8.12 8.45 12.04
C ASP A 4 8.11 7.07 11.34
N ALA A 5 9.29 6.46 11.21
CA ALA A 5 9.47 5.23 10.47
C ALA A 5 8.55 4.10 10.94
N SER A 6 8.36 3.93 12.26
CA SER A 6 7.54 2.85 12.81
C SER A 6 6.07 3.05 12.46
N THR A 7 5.56 4.27 12.57
CA THR A 7 4.17 4.58 12.25
C THR A 7 3.91 4.48 10.75
N ALA A 8 4.81 5.00 9.92
CA ALA A 8 4.72 4.90 8.45
C ALA A 8 4.71 3.43 8.00
N GLU A 9 5.67 2.64 8.48
CA GLU A 9 5.78 1.21 8.14
C GLU A 9 4.54 0.42 8.56
N GLY A 10 3.96 0.69 9.73
CA GLY A 10 2.71 0.05 10.16
C GLY A 10 1.56 0.30 9.18
N LYS A 11 1.38 1.55 8.74
CA LYS A 11 0.34 1.93 7.76
C LYS A 11 0.62 1.31 6.38
N ASP A 12 1.85 1.38 5.92
CA ASP A 12 2.25 0.90 4.59
C ASP A 12 2.16 -0.63 4.48
N LEU A 13 2.54 -1.37 5.53
CA LEU A 13 2.41 -2.83 5.57
C LEU A 13 0.95 -3.29 5.63
N LEU A 14 0.07 -2.52 6.28
CA LEU A 14 -1.36 -2.78 6.24
C LEU A 14 -1.92 -2.58 4.83
N LEU A 15 -1.54 -1.49 4.15
CA LEU A 15 -1.87 -1.26 2.73
C LEU A 15 -1.41 -2.44 1.87
N ALA A 16 -0.14 -2.85 2.03
CA ALA A 16 0.47 -3.93 1.25
C ALA A 16 -0.29 -5.26 1.44
N LYS A 17 -0.73 -5.56 2.66
CA LYS A 17 -1.53 -6.74 2.99
C LYS A 17 -2.89 -6.72 2.27
N LEU A 18 -3.60 -5.59 2.32
CA LEU A 18 -4.91 -5.45 1.67
C LEU A 18 -4.83 -5.51 0.15
N VAL A 19 -3.80 -4.87 -0.43
CA VAL A 19 -3.52 -4.93 -1.87
C VAL A 19 -3.25 -6.36 -2.33
N GLN A 20 -2.42 -7.10 -1.59
CA GLN A 20 -2.13 -8.50 -1.90
C GLN A 20 -3.37 -9.41 -1.74
N ALA A 21 -4.21 -9.13 -0.74
CA ALA A 21 -5.46 -9.85 -0.52
C ALA A 21 -6.57 -9.44 -1.51
N GLN A 22 -6.36 -8.39 -2.30
CA GLN A 22 -7.38 -7.77 -3.16
C GLN A 22 -8.66 -7.40 -2.37
N ALA A 23 -8.49 -6.99 -1.12
CA ALA A 23 -9.56 -6.61 -0.20
C ALA A 23 -9.96 -5.14 -0.43
N ILE A 24 -10.70 -4.88 -1.51
CA ILE A 24 -10.99 -3.53 -2.01
C ILE A 24 -11.83 -2.72 -1.01
N ASP A 25 -12.90 -3.32 -0.48
CA ASP A 25 -13.82 -2.63 0.43
C ASP A 25 -13.12 -2.29 1.76
N ASP A 26 -12.41 -3.26 2.35
CA ASP A 26 -11.61 -3.05 3.57
C ASP A 26 -10.53 -1.96 3.38
N LEU A 27 -9.88 -1.93 2.21
CA LEU A 27 -8.90 -0.89 1.88
C LEU A 27 -9.57 0.48 1.78
N TRP A 28 -10.76 0.55 1.19
CA TRP A 28 -11.49 1.81 1.06
C TRP A 28 -11.90 2.36 2.42
N ASP A 29 -12.45 1.52 3.29
CA ASP A 29 -12.90 1.93 4.62
C ASP A 29 -11.73 2.50 5.44
N LEU A 30 -10.59 1.81 5.48
CA LEU A 30 -9.40 2.28 6.20
C LEU A 30 -8.79 3.55 5.61
N VAL A 31 -8.91 3.76 4.29
CA VAL A 31 -8.47 5.00 3.65
C VAL A 31 -9.38 6.17 4.08
N THR A 32 -10.69 5.93 4.13
CA THR A 32 -11.64 6.96 4.57
C THR A 32 -11.53 7.29 6.05
N ASP A 33 -11.13 6.31 6.87
CA ASP A 33 -10.90 6.48 8.31
C ASP A 33 -9.52 7.12 8.63
N GLY A 34 -8.64 7.23 7.63
CA GLY A 34 -7.29 7.79 7.80
C GLY A 34 -6.25 6.81 8.36
N ASP A 35 -6.63 5.54 8.51
CA ASP A 35 -5.76 4.46 8.97
C ASP A 35 -4.78 3.99 7.89
N CYS A 36 -5.12 4.21 6.63
CA CYS A 36 -4.30 3.87 5.48
C CYS A 36 -4.18 5.06 4.52
N GLU A 37 -3.00 5.32 3.96
CA GLU A 37 -2.82 6.42 3.01
C GLU A 37 -1.81 6.06 1.91
N ALA A 38 -2.06 6.56 0.71
CA ALA A 38 -1.11 6.52 -0.39
C ALA A 38 -1.43 7.66 -1.37
N CYS A 39 -0.41 8.35 -1.87
CA CYS A 39 -0.59 9.40 -2.87
C CYS A 39 -1.23 8.87 -4.18
N GLY A 40 -1.12 7.57 -4.44
CA GLY A 40 -1.71 6.87 -5.58
C GLY A 40 -2.94 6.02 -5.25
N ILE A 41 -3.63 6.24 -4.13
CA ILE A 41 -4.69 5.33 -3.66
C ILE A 41 -5.80 5.09 -4.69
N GLY A 42 -6.22 6.12 -5.43
CA GLY A 42 -7.21 5.99 -6.50
C GLY A 42 -6.74 5.08 -7.64
N THR A 43 -5.47 5.15 -8.00
CA THR A 43 -4.87 4.27 -9.01
C THR A 43 -4.77 2.82 -8.51
N ILE A 44 -4.39 2.63 -7.25
CA ILE A 44 -4.33 1.32 -6.61
C ILE A 44 -5.73 0.67 -6.62
N LEU A 45 -6.75 1.38 -6.14
CA LEU A 45 -8.14 0.88 -6.13
C LEU A 45 -8.61 0.55 -7.54
N THR A 46 -8.36 1.43 -8.52
CA THR A 46 -8.71 1.19 -9.92
C THR A 46 -8.08 -0.11 -10.45
N LEU A 47 -6.79 -0.34 -10.17
CA LEU A 47 -6.10 -1.56 -10.59
C LEU A 47 -6.70 -2.81 -9.93
N LEU A 48 -7.06 -2.73 -8.64
CA LEU A 48 -7.70 -3.83 -7.93
C LEU A 48 -9.09 -4.14 -8.49
N TYR A 49 -9.89 -3.12 -8.85
CA TYR A 49 -11.17 -3.32 -9.53
C TYR A 49 -10.98 -4.00 -10.90
N VAL A 50 -9.99 -3.58 -11.69
CA VAL A 50 -9.66 -4.24 -12.96
C VAL A 50 -9.25 -5.71 -12.74
N ALA A 51 -8.47 -5.99 -11.69
CA ALA A 51 -8.07 -7.33 -11.32
C ALA A 51 -9.29 -8.20 -10.92
N ALA A 52 -10.22 -7.66 -10.15
CA ALA A 52 -11.46 -8.36 -9.76
C ALA A 52 -12.32 -8.77 -10.97
N GLN A 53 -12.30 -7.97 -12.03
CA GLN A 53 -13.01 -8.25 -13.29
C GLN A 53 -12.22 -9.18 -14.23
N THR A 54 -11.00 -9.58 -13.87
CA THR A 54 -10.11 -10.37 -14.71
C THR A 54 -9.92 -11.77 -14.12
N PRO A 55 -10.56 -12.83 -14.69
CA PRO A 55 -10.48 -14.18 -14.13
C PRO A 55 -9.05 -14.69 -14.03
N GLY A 56 -8.65 -15.12 -12.83
CA GLY A 56 -7.31 -15.64 -12.54
C GLY A 56 -6.25 -14.57 -12.27
N ALA A 57 -6.61 -13.28 -12.28
CA ALA A 57 -5.70 -12.22 -11.89
C ALA A 57 -5.28 -12.37 -10.41
N ARG A 58 -4.01 -12.11 -10.14
CA ARG A 58 -3.40 -12.20 -8.80
C ARG A 58 -2.53 -10.98 -8.53
N MET A 59 -2.58 -10.52 -7.28
CA MET A 59 -1.69 -9.49 -6.75
C MET A 59 -0.63 -10.08 -5.83
N GLN A 60 0.58 -9.51 -5.86
CA GLN A 60 1.66 -9.81 -4.93
C GLN A 60 2.49 -8.57 -4.69
N THR A 61 2.69 -8.26 -3.42
CA THR A 61 3.70 -7.32 -2.98
C THR A 61 5.08 -7.93 -3.18
N LEU A 62 5.97 -7.17 -3.82
CA LEU A 62 7.34 -7.58 -4.12
C LEU A 62 8.31 -7.08 -3.06
N GLU A 63 8.22 -5.81 -2.71
CA GLU A 63 9.15 -5.16 -1.81
C GLU A 63 8.50 -3.92 -1.19
N TYR A 64 8.92 -3.64 0.06
CA TYR A 64 8.62 -2.41 0.76
C TYR A 64 9.92 -1.85 1.34
N THR A 65 10.10 -0.53 1.26
CA THR A 65 11.19 0.20 1.91
C THR A 65 10.74 1.63 2.20
N HIS A 66 11.53 2.41 2.93
CA HIS A 66 11.27 3.83 3.17
C HIS A 66 12.57 4.64 3.17
N SER A 67 12.45 5.97 2.98
CA SER A 67 13.59 6.90 2.88
C SER A 67 14.58 6.82 4.07
N GLY A 68 14.08 6.53 5.26
CA GLY A 68 14.89 6.31 6.48
C GLY A 68 15.85 5.10 6.40
N MET A 69 15.53 4.05 5.65
CA MET A 69 16.42 2.87 5.51
C MET A 69 17.72 3.18 4.77
N VAL A 70 17.72 4.22 3.93
CA VAL A 70 18.92 4.68 3.21
C VAL A 70 19.64 5.79 3.98
N SER A 71 18.88 6.73 4.53
CA SER A 71 19.44 7.95 5.15
C SER A 71 19.78 7.79 6.64
N GLY A 72 19.17 6.85 7.35
CA GLY A 72 19.21 6.72 8.80
C GLY A 72 18.31 7.72 9.55
N HIS A 73 17.61 8.62 8.84
CA HIS A 73 16.70 9.59 9.43
C HIS A 73 15.28 9.02 9.50
N ASN A 74 14.83 8.70 10.72
CA ASN A 74 13.57 7.97 10.94
C ASN A 74 12.45 8.85 11.53
N ASP A 75 12.69 10.14 11.74
CA ASP A 75 11.69 11.04 12.34
C ASP A 75 10.53 11.36 11.38
N GLN A 76 10.83 11.36 10.07
CA GLN A 76 9.86 11.61 9.00
C GLN A 76 10.31 10.84 7.76
N VAL A 77 9.53 9.85 7.33
CA VAL A 77 9.88 9.01 6.18
C VAL A 77 8.80 9.01 5.10
N VAL A 78 9.21 8.59 3.90
CA VAL A 78 8.30 8.28 2.78
C VAL A 78 8.44 6.80 2.47
N GLY A 79 7.32 6.08 2.49
CA GLY A 79 7.24 4.68 2.12
C GLY A 79 7.23 4.47 0.61
N TYR A 80 7.81 3.35 0.18
CA TYR A 80 7.87 2.90 -1.20
C TYR A 80 7.43 1.43 -1.26
N LEU A 81 6.37 1.15 -2.01
CA LEU A 81 5.82 -0.19 -2.17
C LEU A 81 5.86 -0.60 -3.65
N ALA A 82 6.47 -1.74 -3.93
CA ALA A 82 6.42 -2.38 -5.24
C ALA A 82 5.47 -3.58 -5.18
N ALA A 83 4.54 -3.65 -6.13
CA ALA A 83 3.62 -4.78 -6.28
C ALA A 83 3.43 -5.11 -7.76
N LYS A 84 3.06 -6.36 -8.05
CA LYS A 84 2.74 -6.81 -9.41
C LYS A 84 1.32 -7.39 -9.48
N LEU A 85 0.69 -7.17 -10.62
CA LEU A 85 -0.54 -7.82 -11.06
C LEU A 85 -0.18 -8.74 -12.23
N TRP A 86 -0.63 -9.99 -12.21
CA TRP A 86 -0.50 -10.92 -13.33
C TRP A 86 -1.69 -11.86 -13.40
N ARG A 87 -1.78 -12.63 -14.48
CA ARG A 87 -2.79 -13.68 -14.70
C ARG A 87 -2.09 -14.96 -15.13
#